data_AF-A0AA37QI05-F1
#
_entry.id   AF-A0AA37QI05-F1
#
_cell.length_a   1.000
_cell.length_b   1.000
_cell.length_c   1.000
_cell.angle_alpha   90.00
_cell.angle_beta   90.00
_cell.angle_gamma   90.00
#
_symmetry.space_group_name_H-M   'P 1'
#
loop_
_entity.id
_entity.type
_entity.pdbx_description
1 polymer ?
#
loop_
_entity_poly.entity_id
_entity_poly.type
_entity_poly.pdbx_seq_one_letter_code
_entity_poly.pdbx_strand_id
1 'polypeptide(L)'
;MENGKRRRYFLIKRSEMTGVVLYIFGMIIVLFFLLANVVRFLQDMGWNYCMLDCLHEMEDAQNFGIFYFLITVSLIVGKQRSMREPAFAVRYINTKMIWRQMFRKLLKWSAIFSGIYCVLVCLFSALSSYEVSNWHVKYSMFHTATGTLYKGSPILVIAAFIVFAFIKTVIGAAILSLLEYGVGSIMIGYVILLIPVAVEWFGDEYILFFNLFSVSQDKFMAPGKVFLLIAIGVLAILGIYLAGCKIWREKEFYG
;
A
#
# COMPACT_ATOMS: atom_id res chain seq x y z
N MET A 1 40.72 -9.86 8.80
CA MET A 1 39.64 -8.83 8.80
C MET A 1 38.44 -9.17 7.89
N GLU A 2 38.56 -10.05 6.88
CA GLU A 2 37.43 -10.42 5.98
C GLU A 2 36.30 -11.22 6.66
N ASN A 3 36.62 -12.16 7.56
CA ASN A 3 35.62 -13.00 8.23
C ASN A 3 34.63 -12.20 9.10
N GLY A 4 35.07 -11.07 9.68
CA GLY A 4 34.21 -10.20 10.49
C GLY A 4 33.21 -9.40 9.66
N LYS A 5 33.57 -8.99 8.43
CA LYS A 5 32.65 -8.31 7.50
C LYS A 5 31.63 -9.28 6.93
N ARG A 6 32.03 -10.50 6.54
CA ARG A 6 31.10 -11.56 6.08
C ARG A 6 30.09 -11.95 7.16
N ARG A 7 30.53 -12.13 8.41
CA ARG A 7 29.60 -12.44 9.54
C ARG A 7 28.57 -11.33 9.75
N ARG A 8 28.98 -10.06 9.77
CA ARG A 8 28.03 -8.93 9.92
C ARG A 8 27.04 -8.84 8.76
N TYR A 9 27.50 -8.99 7.51
CA TYR A 9 26.61 -9.02 6.35
C TYR A 9 25.59 -10.15 6.43
N PHE A 10 26.02 -11.35 6.86
CA PHE A 10 25.13 -12.50 7.00
C PHE A 10 24.09 -12.30 8.10
N LEU A 11 24.48 -11.71 9.24
CA LEU A 11 23.58 -11.40 10.35
C LEU A 11 22.53 -10.34 9.98
N ILE A 12 22.94 -9.29 9.26
CA ILE A 12 22.02 -8.26 8.76
C ILE A 12 21.02 -8.89 7.78
N LYS A 13 21.50 -9.68 6.80
CA LYS A 13 20.63 -10.34 5.82
C LYS A 13 19.66 -11.33 6.48
N ARG A 14 20.10 -12.05 7.52
CA ARG A 14 19.27 -12.96 8.30
C ARG A 14 18.17 -12.21 9.05
N SER A 15 18.51 -11.15 9.77
CA SER A 15 17.54 -10.27 10.44
C SER A 15 16.54 -9.66 9.46
N GLU A 16 17.01 -9.28 8.26
CA GLU A 16 16.12 -8.74 7.24
C GLU A 16 15.10 -9.77 6.73
N MET A 17 15.52 -11.01 6.48
CA MET A 17 14.64 -12.10 6.08
C MET A 17 13.65 -12.47 7.19
N THR A 18 14.08 -12.53 8.45
CA THR A 18 13.19 -12.85 9.57
C THR A 18 12.02 -11.86 9.67
N GLY A 19 12.28 -10.56 9.49
CA GLY A 19 11.21 -9.54 9.49
C GLY A 19 10.20 -9.69 8.34
N VAL A 20 10.67 -10.06 7.14
CA VAL A 20 9.77 -10.31 5.99
C VAL A 20 8.95 -11.57 6.20
N VAL A 21 9.56 -12.64 6.73
CA VAL A 21 8.86 -13.90 7.03
C VAL A 21 7.78 -13.68 8.09
N LEU A 22 8.10 -12.98 9.18
CA LEU A 22 7.11 -12.64 10.21
C LEU A 22 5.97 -11.78 9.65
N TYR A 23 6.29 -10.83 8.77
CA TYR A 23 5.28 -10.05 8.07
C TYR A 23 4.36 -10.94 7.22
N ILE A 24 4.90 -11.86 6.43
CA ILE A 24 4.10 -12.78 5.62
C ILE A 24 3.17 -13.62 6.49
N PHE A 25 3.67 -14.22 7.58
CA PHE A 25 2.84 -15.02 8.49
C PHE A 25 1.76 -14.17 9.18
N GLY A 26 2.10 -12.99 9.66
CA GLY A 26 1.13 -12.07 10.26
C GLY A 26 0.04 -11.65 9.27
N MET A 27 0.43 -11.32 8.03
CA MET A 27 -0.51 -10.97 6.98
C MET A 27 -1.40 -12.15 6.59
N ILE A 28 -0.87 -13.37 6.50
CA ILE A 28 -1.67 -14.58 6.26
C ILE A 28 -2.77 -14.72 7.31
N ILE A 29 -2.41 -14.61 8.60
CA ILE A 29 -3.37 -14.77 9.70
C ILE A 29 -4.45 -13.68 9.64
N VAL A 30 -4.05 -12.41 9.52
CA VAL A 30 -4.99 -11.28 9.51
C VAL A 30 -5.90 -11.35 8.29
N LEU A 31 -5.34 -11.56 7.09
CA LEU A 31 -6.11 -11.65 5.86
C LEU A 31 -7.04 -12.87 5.85
N PHE A 32 -6.67 -13.97 6.50
CA PHE A 32 -7.56 -15.12 6.64
C PHE A 32 -8.82 -14.77 7.45
N PHE A 33 -8.67 -14.12 8.61
CA PHE A 33 -9.81 -13.69 9.42
C PHE A 33 -10.66 -12.62 8.72
N LEU A 34 -10.02 -11.66 8.04
CA LEU A 34 -10.73 -10.65 7.26
C LEU A 34 -11.51 -11.27 6.11
N LEU A 35 -10.89 -12.16 5.33
CA LEU A 35 -11.55 -12.86 4.24
C LEU A 35 -12.73 -13.67 4.76
N ALA A 36 -12.58 -14.39 5.87
CA ALA A 36 -13.68 -15.17 6.45
C ALA A 36 -14.89 -14.28 6.80
N ASN A 37 -14.64 -13.08 7.34
CA ASN A 37 -15.70 -12.11 7.62
C ASN A 37 -16.35 -11.57 6.34
N VAL A 38 -15.54 -11.22 5.33
CA VAL A 38 -16.00 -10.74 4.02
C VAL A 38 -16.84 -11.81 3.32
N VAL A 39 -16.37 -13.04 3.24
CA VAL A 39 -17.10 -14.15 2.61
C VAL A 39 -18.43 -14.40 3.30
N ARG A 40 -18.46 -14.37 4.64
CA ARG A 40 -19.72 -14.51 5.39
C ARG A 40 -20.69 -13.38 5.06
N PHE A 41 -20.22 -12.13 5.06
CA PHE A 41 -21.03 -10.98 4.68
C PHE A 41 -21.59 -11.10 3.24
N LEU A 42 -20.74 -11.46 2.28
CA LEU A 42 -21.14 -11.66 0.88
C LEU A 42 -22.15 -12.80 0.72
N GLN A 43 -22.01 -13.87 1.51
CA GLN A 43 -22.97 -14.99 1.54
C GLN A 43 -24.30 -14.59 2.17
N ASP A 44 -24.29 -13.82 3.27
CA ASP A 44 -25.50 -13.35 3.96
C ASP A 44 -26.33 -12.41 3.06
N MET A 45 -25.68 -11.67 2.16
CA MET A 45 -26.35 -10.83 1.14
C MET A 45 -27.09 -11.66 0.07
N GLY A 46 -26.86 -12.97 0.01
CA GLY A 46 -27.58 -13.90 -0.88
C GLY A 46 -27.27 -13.73 -2.37
N TRP A 47 -26.19 -13.04 -2.73
CA TRP A 47 -25.83 -12.74 -4.11
C TRP A 47 -24.70 -13.63 -4.62
N ASN A 48 -24.67 -13.86 -5.94
CA ASN A 48 -23.55 -14.53 -6.59
C ASN A 48 -22.34 -13.59 -6.60
N TYR A 49 -21.44 -13.76 -5.64
CA TYR A 49 -20.17 -13.03 -5.59
C TYR A 49 -19.08 -13.76 -6.41
N CYS A 50 -18.09 -13.00 -6.89
CA CYS A 50 -16.91 -13.52 -7.56
C CYS A 50 -15.61 -13.06 -6.87
N MET A 51 -14.46 -13.54 -7.35
CA MET A 51 -13.15 -13.16 -6.81
C MET A 51 -12.95 -11.63 -6.76
N LEU A 52 -13.43 -10.90 -7.77
CA LEU A 52 -13.31 -9.44 -7.82
C LEU A 52 -14.14 -8.73 -6.75
N ASP A 53 -15.28 -9.30 -6.34
CA ASP A 53 -16.08 -8.77 -5.24
C ASP A 53 -15.35 -8.98 -3.90
N CYS A 54 -14.79 -10.17 -3.68
CA CYS A 54 -13.92 -10.40 -2.52
C CYS A 54 -12.72 -9.45 -2.50
N LEU A 55 -12.11 -9.18 -3.65
CA LEU A 55 -11.00 -8.24 -3.77
C LEU A 55 -11.43 -6.80 -3.44
N HIS A 56 -12.60 -6.37 -3.92
CA HIS A 56 -13.18 -5.07 -3.63
C HIS A 56 -13.37 -4.87 -2.11
N GLU A 57 -14.01 -5.82 -1.44
CA GLU A 57 -14.27 -5.77 0.01
C GLU A 57 -12.98 -5.81 0.85
N MET A 58 -11.96 -6.55 0.39
CA MET A 58 -10.66 -6.62 1.05
C MET A 58 -9.84 -5.33 0.88
N GLU A 59 -10.23 -4.46 -0.07
CA GLU A 59 -9.66 -3.13 -0.30
C GLU A 59 -10.41 -1.99 0.38
N ASP A 60 -11.46 -2.30 1.15
CA ASP A 60 -12.16 -1.29 1.95
C ASP A 60 -11.18 -0.49 2.83
N ALA A 61 -11.48 0.80 3.02
CA ALA A 61 -10.59 1.76 3.68
C ALA A 61 -10.19 1.29 5.09
N GLN A 62 -11.08 0.60 5.80
CA GLN A 62 -10.81 0.06 7.13
C GLN A 62 -9.77 -1.05 7.08
N ASN A 63 -9.99 -2.03 6.19
CA ASN A 63 -9.13 -3.20 6.03
C ASN A 63 -7.74 -2.80 5.54
N PHE A 64 -7.69 -1.91 4.55
CA PHE A 64 -6.43 -1.43 4.00
C PHE A 64 -5.70 -0.46 4.95
N GLY A 65 -6.41 0.51 5.53
CA GLY A 65 -5.83 1.59 6.32
C GLY A 65 -5.34 1.17 7.71
N ILE A 66 -6.11 0.33 8.41
CA ILE A 66 -5.79 -0.06 9.79
C ILE A 66 -4.80 -1.23 9.80
N PHE A 67 -5.07 -2.28 9.04
CA PHE A 67 -4.31 -3.53 9.14
C PHE A 67 -3.10 -3.56 8.22
N TYR A 68 -3.29 -3.26 6.94
CA TYR A 68 -2.19 -3.34 5.98
C TYR A 68 -1.27 -2.13 6.08
N PHE A 69 -1.81 -0.91 6.06
CA PHE A 69 -1.02 0.29 5.88
C PHE A 69 -0.16 0.64 7.10
N LEU A 70 -0.70 0.56 8.32
CA LEU A 70 0.08 0.86 9.53
C LEU A 70 1.27 -0.10 9.67
N ILE A 71 1.05 -1.41 9.61
CA ILE A 71 2.12 -2.41 9.79
C ILE A 71 3.16 -2.30 8.67
N THR A 72 2.70 -2.23 7.42
CA THR A 72 3.57 -2.21 6.24
C THR A 72 4.45 -0.97 6.22
N VAL A 73 3.86 0.20 6.45
CA VAL A 73 4.63 1.45 6.42
C VAL A 73 5.60 1.52 7.60
N SER A 74 5.22 1.02 8.79
CA SER A 74 6.13 0.90 9.94
C SER A 74 7.40 0.12 9.61
N LEU A 75 7.25 -1.01 8.92
CA LEU A 75 8.38 -1.85 8.52
C LEU A 75 9.24 -1.16 7.46
N ILE A 76 8.65 -0.48 6.48
CA ILE A 76 9.38 0.27 5.45
C ILE A 76 10.20 1.39 6.09
N VAL A 77 9.58 2.19 6.96
CA VAL A 77 10.22 3.32 7.66
C VAL A 77 11.28 2.81 8.63
N GLY A 78 11.00 1.74 9.39
CA GLY A 78 11.98 1.10 10.27
C GLY A 78 13.24 0.65 9.52
N LYS A 79 13.09 0.12 8.29
CA LYS A 79 14.21 -0.25 7.40
C LYS A 79 15.01 0.95 6.89
N GLN A 80 14.49 2.17 7.01
CA GLN A 80 15.18 3.41 6.65
C GLN A 80 15.96 4.04 7.81
N ARG A 81 15.69 3.67 9.07
CA ARG A 81 16.38 4.26 10.23
C ARG A 81 17.89 4.11 10.18
N SER A 82 18.42 2.99 9.67
CA SER A 82 19.88 2.80 9.51
C SER A 82 20.53 3.74 8.49
N MET A 83 19.74 4.35 7.58
CA MET A 83 20.23 5.37 6.65
C MET A 83 20.29 6.76 7.27
N ARG A 84 19.86 6.90 8.53
CA ARG A 84 19.95 8.16 9.29
C ARG A 84 21.14 8.18 10.24
N GLU A 85 21.88 7.09 10.33
CA GLU A 85 23.11 7.07 11.12
C GLU A 85 24.10 8.10 10.56
N PRO A 86 24.85 8.82 11.43
CA PRO A 86 25.85 9.80 10.99
C PRO A 86 26.83 9.23 9.98
N ALA A 87 27.15 7.94 10.10
CA ALA A 87 28.01 7.21 9.16
C ALA A 87 27.47 7.19 7.72
N PHE A 88 26.15 7.23 7.52
CA PHE A 88 25.54 7.29 6.19
C PHE A 88 25.65 8.70 5.58
N ALA A 89 25.50 9.75 6.39
CA ALA A 89 25.72 11.13 5.97
C ALA A 89 27.19 11.38 5.59
N VAL A 90 28.14 10.85 6.37
CA VAL A 90 29.57 10.92 6.06
C VAL A 90 29.92 10.18 4.75
N ARG A 91 29.21 9.09 4.44
CA ARG A 91 29.41 8.32 3.21
C ARG A 91 28.95 9.03 1.95
N TYR A 92 27.97 9.94 2.06
CA TYR A 92 27.40 10.67 0.93
C TYR A 92 27.53 12.17 1.17
N ILE A 93 28.54 12.78 0.56
CA ILE A 93 28.84 14.22 0.67
C ILE A 93 27.65 15.09 0.19
N ASN A 94 26.79 14.57 -0.69
CA ASN A 94 25.68 15.31 -1.30
C ASN A 94 24.31 14.87 -0.76
N THR A 95 23.58 15.79 -0.13
CA THR A 95 22.25 15.55 0.46
C THR A 95 21.21 15.08 -0.57
N LYS A 96 21.30 15.53 -1.83
CA LYS A 96 20.45 15.07 -2.93
C LYS A 96 20.68 13.59 -3.23
N MET A 97 21.91 13.10 -3.09
CA MET A 97 22.20 11.66 -3.24
C MET A 97 21.65 10.86 -2.07
N ILE A 98 21.68 11.40 -0.85
CA ILE A 98 21.09 10.76 0.34
C ILE A 98 19.58 10.56 0.13
N TRP A 99 18.84 11.61 -0.20
CA TRP A 99 17.39 11.50 -0.44
C TRP A 99 17.07 10.54 -1.58
N ARG A 100 17.81 10.63 -2.71
CA ARG A 100 17.62 9.72 -3.84
C ARG A 100 17.78 8.26 -3.46
N GLN A 101 18.74 7.94 -2.58
CA GLN A 101 18.93 6.56 -2.12
C GLN A 101 17.88 6.12 -1.12
N MET A 102 17.51 6.99 -0.18
CA MET A 102 16.40 6.72 0.74
C MET A 102 15.10 6.45 -0.01
N PHE A 103 14.77 7.29 -0.99
CA PHE A 103 13.58 7.15 -1.81
C PHE A 103 13.63 5.89 -2.68
N ARG A 104 14.78 5.54 -3.27
CA ARG A 104 14.93 4.26 -4.00
C ARG A 104 14.70 3.06 -3.10
N LYS A 105 15.23 3.08 -1.87
CA LYS A 105 15.00 2.01 -0.89
C LYS A 105 13.52 1.97 -0.46
N LEU A 106 12.88 3.13 -0.31
CA LEU A 106 11.43 3.25 -0.08
C LEU A 106 10.64 2.54 -1.18
N LEU A 107 10.90 2.88 -2.45
CA LEU A 107 10.23 2.28 -3.60
C LEU A 107 10.42 0.76 -3.62
N LYS A 108 11.66 0.29 -3.40
CA LYS A 108 11.95 -1.15 -3.36
C LYS A 108 11.14 -1.88 -2.29
N TRP A 109 11.15 -1.40 -1.05
CA TRP A 109 10.42 -2.08 0.04
C TRP A 109 8.91 -1.94 -0.11
N SER A 110 8.43 -0.79 -0.62
CA SER A 110 7.01 -0.61 -0.95
C SER A 110 6.56 -1.65 -1.96
N ALA A 111 7.32 -1.88 -3.04
CA ALA A 111 7.01 -2.89 -4.05
C ALA A 111 7.01 -4.32 -3.47
N ILE A 112 7.94 -4.63 -2.58
CA ILE A 112 8.00 -5.96 -1.95
C ILE A 112 6.78 -6.19 -1.05
N PHE A 113 6.49 -5.27 -0.13
CA PHE A 113 5.40 -5.46 0.83
C PHE A 113 4.02 -5.36 0.19
N SER A 114 3.82 -4.43 -0.75
CA SER A 114 2.57 -4.34 -1.51
C SER A 114 2.39 -5.54 -2.43
N GLY A 115 3.48 -6.03 -3.06
CA GLY A 115 3.45 -7.25 -3.85
C GLY A 115 3.02 -8.47 -3.03
N ILE A 116 3.61 -8.66 -1.84
CA ILE A 116 3.22 -9.74 -0.91
C ILE A 116 1.74 -9.63 -0.55
N TYR A 117 1.27 -8.44 -0.17
CA TYR A 117 -0.14 -8.23 0.17
C TYR A 117 -1.07 -8.54 -1.01
N CYS A 118 -0.78 -8.01 -2.19
CA CYS A 118 -1.62 -8.24 -3.37
C CYS A 118 -1.68 -9.71 -3.74
N VAL A 119 -0.55 -10.43 -3.68
CA VAL A 119 -0.52 -11.88 -3.95
C VAL A 119 -1.37 -12.65 -2.94
N LEU A 120 -1.25 -12.33 -1.64
CA LEU A 120 -2.03 -12.99 -0.60
C LEU A 120 -3.53 -12.72 -0.75
N VAL A 121 -3.93 -11.45 -0.97
CA VAL A 121 -5.33 -11.08 -1.20
C VAL A 121 -5.89 -11.77 -2.43
N CYS A 122 -5.19 -11.72 -3.57
CA CYS A 122 -5.63 -12.40 -4.79
C CYS A 122 -5.75 -13.92 -4.59
N LEU A 123 -4.79 -14.55 -3.92
CA LEU A 123 -4.83 -15.98 -3.64
C LEU A 123 -6.03 -16.35 -2.76
N PHE A 124 -6.25 -15.60 -1.69
CA PHE A 124 -7.36 -15.83 -0.76
C PHE A 124 -8.71 -15.58 -1.43
N SER A 125 -8.88 -14.46 -2.15
CA SER A 125 -10.08 -14.20 -2.92
C SER A 125 -10.35 -15.32 -3.93
N ALA A 126 -9.33 -15.79 -4.65
CA ALA A 126 -9.48 -16.89 -5.60
C ALA A 126 -9.88 -18.22 -4.94
N LEU A 127 -9.37 -18.51 -3.73
CA LEU A 127 -9.78 -19.70 -2.97
C LEU A 127 -11.22 -19.60 -2.43
N SER A 128 -11.74 -18.38 -2.27
CA SER A 128 -13.07 -18.14 -1.69
C SER A 128 -14.22 -18.13 -2.70
N SER A 129 -13.93 -18.12 -4.01
CA SER A 129 -14.93 -17.97 -5.07
C SER A 129 -14.69 -18.93 -6.23
N TYR A 130 -15.75 -19.41 -6.86
CA TYR A 130 -15.65 -20.34 -8.01
C TYR A 130 -15.25 -19.66 -9.33
N GLU A 131 -15.52 -18.37 -9.47
CA GLU A 131 -15.26 -17.62 -10.70
C GLU A 131 -14.42 -16.37 -10.43
N VAL A 132 -13.54 -16.04 -11.37
CA VAL A 132 -12.72 -14.83 -11.30
C VAL A 132 -13.59 -13.58 -11.43
N SER A 133 -14.57 -13.56 -12.33
CA SER A 133 -15.45 -12.41 -12.53
C SER A 133 -16.80 -12.80 -13.11
N ASN A 134 -17.86 -12.29 -12.50
CA ASN A 134 -19.22 -12.35 -13.04
C ASN A 134 -19.83 -10.96 -13.30
N TRP A 135 -19.04 -9.88 -13.21
CA TRP A 135 -19.49 -8.48 -13.33
C TRP A 135 -20.14 -8.11 -14.67
N HIS A 136 -20.02 -8.99 -15.66
CA HIS A 136 -20.65 -8.88 -16.98
C HIS A 136 -22.08 -9.45 -17.02
N VAL A 137 -22.57 -10.04 -15.91
CA VAL A 137 -23.87 -10.71 -15.80
C VAL A 137 -24.85 -9.85 -14.96
N LYS A 138 -26.15 -9.85 -15.33
CA LYS A 138 -27.21 -9.06 -14.68
C LYS A 138 -27.52 -9.44 -13.22
N TYR A 139 -27.18 -10.65 -12.79
CA TYR A 139 -27.39 -11.13 -11.42
C TYR A 139 -26.11 -11.08 -10.58
N SER A 140 -25.10 -10.32 -11.03
CA SER A 140 -23.87 -10.11 -10.27
C SER A 140 -24.05 -9.02 -9.23
N MET A 141 -23.24 -9.09 -8.17
CA MET A 141 -23.16 -8.04 -7.15
C MET A 141 -22.84 -6.67 -7.76
N PHE A 142 -21.94 -6.62 -8.76
CA PHE A 142 -21.61 -5.41 -9.50
C PHE A 142 -22.82 -4.74 -10.15
N HIS A 143 -23.69 -5.53 -10.79
CA HIS A 143 -24.89 -5.00 -11.42
C HIS A 143 -25.90 -4.51 -10.38
N THR A 144 -26.05 -5.23 -9.27
CA THR A 144 -26.94 -4.82 -8.17
C THR A 144 -26.48 -3.50 -7.54
N ALA A 145 -25.17 -3.29 -7.38
CA ALA A 145 -24.63 -2.07 -6.81
C ALA A 145 -24.64 -0.88 -7.79
N THR A 146 -24.24 -1.09 -9.04
CA THR A 146 -24.00 0.02 -10.00
C THR A 146 -25.14 0.24 -11.00
N GLY A 147 -26.09 -0.70 -11.11
CA GLY A 147 -27.12 -0.71 -12.16
C GLY A 147 -26.57 -0.91 -13.57
N THR A 148 -25.29 -1.27 -13.72
CA THR A 148 -24.62 -1.43 -15.02
C THR A 148 -23.88 -2.74 -15.15
N LEU A 149 -23.55 -3.14 -16.38
CA LEU A 149 -22.71 -4.29 -16.64
C LEU A 149 -21.28 -3.83 -16.92
N TYR A 150 -20.31 -4.50 -16.30
CA TYR A 150 -18.91 -4.21 -16.54
C TYR A 150 -18.49 -4.68 -17.94
N LYS A 151 -18.01 -3.75 -18.76
CA LYS A 151 -17.54 -4.01 -20.14
C LYS A 151 -16.03 -4.19 -20.25
N GLY A 152 -15.29 -4.03 -19.15
CA GLY A 152 -13.83 -4.14 -19.14
C GLY A 152 -13.34 -5.57 -18.89
N SER A 153 -12.01 -5.74 -18.87
CA SER A 153 -11.38 -7.03 -18.55
C SER A 153 -11.17 -7.19 -17.04
N PRO A 154 -11.35 -8.38 -16.46
CA PRO A 154 -10.95 -8.69 -15.08
C PRO A 154 -9.45 -8.45 -14.83
N ILE A 155 -8.61 -8.63 -15.86
CA ILE A 155 -7.16 -8.40 -15.78
C ILE A 155 -6.87 -6.92 -15.49
N LEU A 156 -7.67 -6.00 -16.04
CA LEU A 156 -7.51 -4.57 -15.76
C LEU A 156 -7.78 -4.27 -14.28
N VAL A 157 -8.78 -4.92 -13.68
CA VAL A 157 -9.14 -4.75 -12.26
C VAL A 157 -8.00 -5.22 -11.36
N ILE A 158 -7.46 -6.42 -11.64
CA ILE A 158 -6.33 -6.99 -10.88
C ILE A 158 -5.06 -6.13 -11.07
N ALA A 159 -4.79 -5.64 -12.28
CA ALA A 159 -3.64 -4.77 -12.51
C ALA A 159 -3.78 -3.43 -11.77
N ALA A 160 -4.96 -2.83 -11.81
CA ALA A 160 -5.25 -1.60 -11.09
C ALA A 160 -5.13 -1.78 -9.58
N PHE A 161 -5.62 -2.90 -9.03
CA PHE A 161 -5.43 -3.27 -7.62
C PHE A 161 -3.95 -3.24 -7.22
N ILE A 162 -3.09 -3.92 -7.97
CA ILE A 162 -1.65 -3.98 -7.69
C ILE A 162 -1.02 -2.59 -7.75
N VAL A 163 -1.36 -1.81 -8.78
CA VAL A 163 -0.81 -0.46 -8.98
C VAL A 163 -1.27 0.49 -7.89
N PHE A 164 -2.54 0.46 -7.53
CA PHE A 164 -3.12 1.30 -6.48
C PHE A 164 -2.56 0.94 -5.09
N ALA A 165 -2.45 -0.34 -4.75
CA ALA A 165 -1.82 -0.78 -3.51
C ALA A 165 -0.36 -0.29 -3.40
N PHE A 166 0.39 -0.36 -4.51
CA PHE A 166 1.75 0.16 -4.59
C PHE A 166 1.80 1.68 -4.40
N ILE A 167 0.97 2.45 -5.13
CA ILE A 167 0.89 3.91 -5.03
C ILE A 167 0.57 4.34 -3.60
N LYS A 168 -0.48 3.76 -2.99
CA LYS A 168 -0.87 4.02 -1.59
C LYS A 168 0.31 3.80 -0.65
N THR A 169 0.99 2.67 -0.80
CA THR A 169 2.11 2.28 0.08
C THR A 169 3.31 3.22 -0.07
N VAL A 170 3.66 3.61 -1.31
CA VAL A 170 4.76 4.55 -1.57
C VAL A 170 4.44 5.93 -0.98
N ILE A 171 3.25 6.47 -1.25
CA ILE A 171 2.86 7.80 -0.76
C ILE A 171 2.84 7.81 0.77
N GLY A 172 2.19 6.81 1.38
CA GLY A 172 2.13 6.68 2.83
C GLY A 172 3.49 6.56 3.51
N ALA A 173 4.35 5.70 2.98
CA ALA A 173 5.71 5.56 3.48
C ALA A 173 6.53 6.82 3.30
N ALA A 174 6.37 7.53 2.18
CA ALA A 174 7.14 8.74 1.93
C ALA A 174 6.71 9.89 2.85
N ILE A 175 5.40 10.03 3.10
CA ILE A 175 4.87 11.01 4.06
C ILE A 175 5.39 10.69 5.47
N LEU A 176 5.29 9.43 5.93
CA LEU A 176 5.81 9.06 7.26
C LEU A 176 7.32 9.25 7.38
N SER A 177 8.09 8.87 6.37
CA SER A 177 9.54 9.08 6.36
C SER A 177 9.92 10.55 6.42
N LEU A 178 9.17 11.43 5.75
CA LEU A 178 9.38 12.88 5.79
C LEU A 178 8.96 13.48 7.14
N LEU A 179 7.82 13.06 7.71
CA LEU A 179 7.33 13.53 9.01
C LEU A 179 8.25 13.10 10.16
N GLU A 180 8.71 11.85 10.18
CA GLU A 180 9.68 11.40 11.17
C GLU A 180 10.99 12.21 11.06
N TYR A 181 11.38 12.62 9.85
CA TYR A 181 12.59 13.41 9.63
C TYR A 181 12.43 14.90 9.96
N GLY A 182 11.22 15.44 9.81
CA GLY A 182 10.90 16.84 10.13
C GLY A 182 10.63 17.05 11.62
N VAL A 183 9.81 16.20 12.23
CA VAL A 183 9.28 16.39 13.59
C VAL A 183 9.98 15.48 14.62
N GLY A 184 10.80 14.51 14.18
CA GLY A 184 11.54 13.62 15.06
C GLY A 184 10.69 12.52 15.72
N SER A 185 9.39 12.41 15.40
CA SER A 185 8.49 11.41 15.97
C SER A 185 7.62 10.75 14.90
N ILE A 186 7.72 9.41 14.78
CA ILE A 186 6.81 8.63 13.92
C ILE A 186 5.37 8.70 14.45
N MET A 187 5.18 8.82 15.76
CA MET A 187 3.84 8.79 16.38
C MET A 187 2.94 9.90 15.85
N ILE A 188 3.49 11.10 15.64
CA ILE A 188 2.74 12.23 15.06
C ILE A 188 2.32 11.91 13.62
N GLY A 189 3.21 11.26 12.87
CA GLY A 189 2.90 10.81 11.52
C GLY A 189 1.78 9.76 11.48
N TYR A 190 1.73 8.83 12.44
CA TYR A 190 0.61 7.90 12.54
C TYR A 190 -0.70 8.61 12.86
N VAL A 191 -0.70 9.57 13.79
CA VAL A 191 -1.91 10.35 14.10
C VAL A 191 -2.41 11.07 12.85
N ILE A 192 -1.53 11.70 12.08
CA ILE A 192 -1.89 12.38 10.82
C ILE A 192 -2.46 11.40 9.79
N LEU A 193 -1.95 10.17 9.72
CA LEU A 193 -2.46 9.15 8.81
C LEU A 193 -3.74 8.46 9.29
N LEU A 194 -4.00 8.40 10.60
CA LEU A 194 -5.23 7.85 11.15
C LEU A 194 -6.43 8.78 10.93
N ILE A 195 -6.21 10.09 10.79
CA ILE A 195 -7.27 11.06 10.48
C ILE A 195 -7.98 10.72 9.16
N PRO A 196 -7.30 10.58 8.00
CA PRO A 196 -7.98 10.22 6.76
C PRO A 196 -8.61 8.83 6.83
N VAL A 197 -8.01 7.85 7.53
CA VAL A 197 -8.65 6.54 7.77
C VAL A 197 -9.97 6.70 8.52
N ALA A 198 -10.00 7.49 9.60
CA ALA A 198 -11.20 7.72 10.39
C ALA A 198 -12.25 8.53 9.61
N VAL A 199 -11.85 9.54 8.84
CA VAL A 199 -12.79 10.33 8.02
C VAL A 199 -13.41 9.47 6.92
N GLU A 200 -12.61 8.63 6.26
CA GLU A 200 -13.10 7.68 5.25
C GLU A 200 -13.99 6.60 5.84
N TRP A 201 -13.83 6.28 7.12
CA TRP A 201 -14.70 5.35 7.83
C TRP A 201 -16.07 5.94 8.16
N PHE A 202 -16.14 7.22 8.54
CA PHE A 202 -17.41 7.84 8.94
C PHE A 202 -18.17 8.50 7.79
N GLY A 203 -17.57 8.64 6.62
CA GLY A 203 -18.24 9.21 5.46
C GLY A 203 -17.95 8.42 4.20
N ASP A 204 -18.83 7.45 3.91
CA ASP A 204 -18.83 6.64 2.70
C ASP A 204 -18.89 7.48 1.40
N GLU A 205 -19.34 8.75 1.51
CA GLU A 205 -19.42 9.69 0.39
C GLU A 205 -18.09 10.38 0.03
N TYR A 206 -17.06 10.27 0.88
CA TYR A 206 -15.80 10.98 0.66
C TYR A 206 -14.75 10.14 -0.09
N ILE A 207 -14.42 10.56 -1.32
CA ILE A 207 -13.32 10.01 -2.11
C ILE A 207 -11.99 10.62 -1.63
N LEU A 208 -11.51 10.18 -0.48
CA LEU A 208 -10.23 10.59 0.11
C LEU A 208 -9.12 9.57 -0.20
N PHE A 209 -7.95 9.66 0.44
CA PHE A 209 -6.73 8.97 0.01
C PHE A 209 -6.84 7.43 -0.15
N PHE A 210 -7.44 6.68 0.79
CA PHE A 210 -7.51 5.22 0.66
C PHE A 210 -8.62 4.80 -0.30
N ASN A 211 -9.77 5.46 -0.21
CA ASN A 211 -10.92 5.32 -1.10
C ASN A 211 -10.70 5.88 -2.51
N LEU A 212 -9.70 6.74 -2.75
CA LEU A 212 -9.35 7.26 -4.08
C LEU A 212 -8.58 6.21 -4.87
N PHE A 213 -7.70 5.48 -4.20
CA PHE A 213 -6.88 4.40 -4.77
C PHE A 213 -7.38 3.01 -4.31
N SER A 214 -8.69 2.78 -4.24
CA SER A 214 -9.29 1.46 -4.09
C SER A 214 -9.88 0.95 -5.41
N VAL A 215 -9.96 -0.36 -5.57
CA VAL A 215 -10.84 -1.02 -6.52
C VAL A 215 -12.24 -0.94 -5.96
N SER A 216 -13.09 -0.10 -6.55
CA SER A 216 -14.53 -0.05 -6.27
C SER A 216 -15.34 -0.21 -7.53
N GLN A 217 -16.51 -0.83 -7.40
CA GLN A 217 -17.38 -1.13 -8.53
C GLN A 217 -17.74 0.15 -9.32
N ASP A 218 -17.98 1.27 -8.62
CA ASP A 218 -18.28 2.59 -9.20
C ASP A 218 -17.15 3.17 -10.08
N LYS A 219 -15.89 2.93 -9.71
CA LYS A 219 -14.74 3.41 -10.50
C LYS A 219 -14.59 2.64 -11.79
N PHE A 220 -14.99 1.37 -11.78
CA PHE A 220 -14.89 0.48 -12.93
C PHE A 220 -16.10 0.55 -13.87
N MET A 221 -17.13 1.34 -13.55
CA MET A 221 -18.18 1.72 -14.52
C MET A 221 -17.60 2.36 -15.79
N ALA A 222 -16.49 3.09 -15.65
CA ALA A 222 -15.77 3.71 -16.76
C ALA A 222 -14.26 3.44 -16.63
N PRO A 223 -13.72 2.40 -17.31
CA PRO A 223 -12.31 2.01 -17.22
C PRO A 223 -11.31 3.15 -17.45
N GLY A 224 -11.67 4.16 -18.25
CA GLY A 224 -10.85 5.37 -18.46
C GLY A 224 -10.51 6.14 -17.18
N LYS A 225 -11.40 6.13 -16.17
CA LYS A 225 -11.16 6.78 -14.87
C LYS A 225 -9.98 6.16 -14.12
N VAL A 226 -9.74 4.85 -14.30
CA VAL A 226 -8.64 4.13 -13.64
C VAL A 226 -7.29 4.68 -14.11
N PHE A 227 -7.11 4.90 -15.41
CA PHE A 227 -5.87 5.46 -15.95
C PHE A 227 -5.61 6.88 -15.45
N LEU A 228 -6.66 7.70 -15.34
CA LEU A 228 -6.55 9.05 -14.77
C LEU A 228 -6.08 9.00 -13.31
N LEU A 229 -6.65 8.10 -12.49
CA LEU A 229 -6.23 7.93 -11.10
C LEU A 229 -4.79 7.45 -10.99
N ILE A 230 -4.35 6.52 -11.84
CA ILE A 230 -2.95 6.10 -11.89
C ILE A 230 -2.04 7.29 -12.20
N ALA A 231 -2.40 8.12 -13.18
CA ALA A 231 -1.63 9.32 -13.53
C ALA A 231 -1.52 10.30 -12.36
N ILE A 232 -2.62 10.56 -11.65
CA ILE A 232 -2.65 11.40 -10.44
C ILE A 232 -1.70 10.84 -9.36
N GLY A 233 -1.76 9.52 -9.11
CA GLY A 233 -0.89 8.87 -8.15
C GLY A 233 0.60 8.97 -8.50
N VAL A 234 0.96 8.80 -9.78
CA VAL A 234 2.34 8.96 -10.26
C VAL A 234 2.83 10.41 -10.09
N LEU A 235 1.98 11.39 -10.42
CA LEU A 235 2.29 12.81 -10.22
C LEU A 235 2.48 13.15 -8.73
N ALA A 236 1.67 12.58 -7.84
CA ALA A 236 1.84 12.75 -6.40
C ALA A 236 3.19 12.20 -5.90
N ILE A 237 3.59 11.00 -6.35
CA ILE A 237 4.89 10.39 -6.01
C ILE A 237 6.04 11.28 -6.50
N LEU A 238 5.95 11.83 -7.71
CA LEU A 238 6.94 12.77 -8.24
C LEU A 238 7.00 14.06 -7.43
N GLY A 239 5.85 14.62 -7.07
CA GLY A 239 5.74 15.80 -6.20
C GLY A 239 6.41 15.59 -4.86
N ILE A 240 6.17 14.44 -4.21
CA ILE A 240 6.81 14.09 -2.93
C ILE A 240 8.32 13.95 -3.08
N TYR A 241 8.79 13.32 -4.17
CA TYR A 241 10.22 13.21 -4.44
C TYR A 241 10.88 14.59 -4.60
N LEU A 242 10.25 15.51 -5.31
CA LEU A 242 10.73 16.88 -5.50
C LEU A 242 10.70 17.69 -4.19
N ALA A 243 9.62 17.57 -3.40
CA ALA A 243 9.52 18.20 -2.09
C ALA A 243 10.62 17.72 -1.14
N GLY A 244 10.88 16.41 -1.09
CA GLY A 244 12.00 15.85 -0.34
C GLY A 244 13.36 16.39 -0.81
N CYS A 245 13.58 16.54 -2.12
CA CYS A 245 14.81 17.17 -2.64
C CYS A 245 14.97 18.61 -2.14
N LYS A 246 13.87 19.37 -2.02
CA LYS A 246 13.89 20.76 -1.52
C LYS A 246 14.23 20.80 -0.03
N ILE A 247 13.56 19.99 0.80
CA ILE A 247 13.80 19.91 2.25
C ILE A 247 15.26 19.56 2.56
N TRP A 248 15.81 18.57 1.85
CA TRP A 248 17.21 18.16 2.05
C TRP A 248 18.21 19.22 1.62
N ARG A 249 17.90 19.98 0.57
CA ARG A 249 18.72 21.11 0.14
C ARG A 249 18.73 22.20 1.20
N GLU A 250 17.57 22.57 1.76
CA GLU A 250 17.48 23.61 2.78
C GLU A 250 18.25 23.24 4.07
N LYS A 251 18.19 21.98 4.51
CA LYS A 251 19.01 21.52 5.66
C LYS A 251 20.52 21.57 5.40
N GLU A 252 20.98 21.39 4.16
CA GLU A 252 22.39 21.53 3.80
C GLU A 252 22.91 22.96 3.97
N PHE A 253 22.04 23.96 3.80
CA PHE A 253 22.40 25.38 3.88
C PHE A 253 22.18 26.00 5.27
N TYR A 254 21.27 25.46 6.08
CA TYR A 254 20.85 26.10 7.34
C TYR A 254 21.19 25.37 8.64
N GLY A 255 21.69 24.12 8.60
CA GLY A 255 22.18 23.39 9.78
C GLY A 255 21.08 22.90 10.71
#